data_AF-A0A832RK36-F1
#
_entry.id   AF-A0A832RK36-F1
#
_cell.length_a   1.000
_cell.length_b   1.000
_cell.length_c   1.000
_cell.angle_alpha   90.00
_cell.angle_beta   90.00
_cell.angle_gamma   90.00
#
_symmetry.space_group_name_H-M   'P 1'
#
loop_
_entity.id
_entity.type
_entity.pdbx_description
1 polymer ?
#
loop_
_entity_poly.entity_id
_entity_poly.type
_entity_poly.pdbx_seq_one_letter_code
_entity_poly.pdbx_strand_id
1 'polypeptide(L)'
;MEKTGELIPVINVGVHECLNREYTVAIIKTATFRPPPTPTVQLVDRNGNILGEEVVSVEQKKKHEAEENTTFVTPDFVLTVDPNDIQKNLTTDYLEKNKASQAFILPPVQFIEVEEIEDTCDVVSSSPDPLADVYLKEYFNFEDDAKLASILVGFNVKKE
;
A
#
# COMPACT_ATOMS: atom_id res chain seq x y z
N MET A 1 -29.04 -10.06 -16.48
CA MET A 1 -28.69 -9.54 -15.14
C MET A 1 -27.19 -9.58 -15.02
N GLU A 2 -26.52 -8.47 -15.35
CA GLU A 2 -25.10 -8.31 -15.03
C GLU A 2 -24.99 -8.24 -13.51
N LYS A 3 -24.24 -9.16 -12.91
CA LYS A 3 -23.73 -8.99 -11.55
C LYS A 3 -22.57 -8.00 -11.66
N THR A 4 -22.87 -6.71 -11.71
CA THR A 4 -21.89 -5.66 -11.45
C THR A 4 -21.58 -5.74 -9.95
N GLY A 5 -20.66 -6.64 -9.57
CA GLY A 5 -19.98 -6.51 -8.30
C GLY A 5 -19.20 -5.20 -8.37
N GLU A 6 -19.54 -4.23 -7.52
CA GLU A 6 -18.75 -3.01 -7.40
C GLU A 6 -17.32 -3.41 -7.02
N LEU A 7 -16.35 -3.08 -7.88
CA LEU A 7 -14.94 -3.29 -7.62
C LEU A 7 -14.54 -2.39 -6.44
N ILE A 8 -13.92 -2.98 -5.41
CA ILE A 8 -13.32 -2.20 -4.32
C ILE A 8 -12.19 -1.36 -4.93
N PRO A 9 -12.22 -0.02 -4.80
CA PRO A 9 -11.21 0.85 -5.39
C PRO A 9 -9.85 0.63 -4.74
N VAL A 10 -8.79 0.81 -5.52
CA VAL A 10 -7.39 0.84 -5.06
C VAL A 10 -6.88 2.27 -5.20
N ILE A 11 -6.37 2.85 -4.11
CA ILE A 11 -5.90 4.23 -4.05
C ILE A 11 -4.46 4.24 -3.57
N ASN A 12 -3.54 4.67 -4.43
CA ASN A 12 -2.12 4.74 -4.11
C ASN A 12 -1.73 6.12 -3.54
N VAL A 13 -2.07 6.33 -2.28
CA VAL A 13 -1.74 7.56 -1.55
C VAL A 13 -0.23 7.77 -1.49
N GLY A 14 0.54 6.70 -1.32
CA GLY A 14 1.99 6.76 -1.24
C GLY A 14 2.65 7.38 -2.48
N VAL A 15 2.22 7.01 -3.69
CA VAL A 15 2.73 7.63 -4.93
C VAL A 15 2.39 9.11 -5.01
N HIS A 16 1.14 9.49 -4.69
CA HIS A 16 0.74 10.89 -4.67
C HIS A 16 1.58 11.71 -3.68
N GLU A 17 1.83 11.16 -2.49
CA GLU A 17 2.69 11.77 -1.49
C GLU A 17 4.13 11.92 -1.98
N CYS A 18 4.70 10.89 -2.64
CA CYS A 18 6.05 10.95 -3.18
C CYS A 18 6.21 12.06 -4.23
N LEU A 19 5.24 12.18 -5.14
CA LEU A 19 5.26 13.16 -6.25
C LEU A 19 4.98 14.60 -5.79
N ASN A 20 4.37 14.78 -4.61
CA ASN A 20 4.11 16.09 -4.01
C ASN A 20 5.30 16.64 -3.22
N ARG A 21 6.41 15.90 -3.12
CA ARG A 21 7.62 16.35 -2.41
C ARG A 21 8.48 17.25 -3.30
N GLU A 22 9.43 17.95 -2.70
CA GLU A 22 10.36 18.81 -3.45
C GLU A 22 11.20 17.99 -4.44
N TYR A 23 11.64 16.81 -4.02
CA TYR A 23 12.38 15.87 -4.85
C TYR A 23 11.72 14.50 -4.84
N THR A 24 11.70 13.85 -6.00
CA THR A 24 11.30 12.44 -6.14
C THR A 24 12.36 11.68 -6.92
N VAL A 25 12.81 10.57 -6.38
CA VAL A 25 13.76 9.65 -7.02
C VAL A 25 13.05 8.34 -7.34
N ALA A 26 13.24 7.83 -8.55
CA ALA A 26 12.81 6.48 -8.93
C ALA A 26 13.99 5.51 -8.75
N ILE A 27 13.74 4.40 -8.06
CA ILE A 27 14.70 3.33 -7.82
C ILE A 27 14.21 2.09 -8.53
N ILE A 28 15.02 1.51 -9.42
CA ILE A 28 14.77 0.16 -9.97
C ILE A 28 15.52 -0.84 -9.11
N LYS A 29 14.79 -1.77 -8.49
CA LYS A 29 15.30 -2.75 -7.53
C LYS A 29 15.04 -4.17 -7.99
N THR A 30 15.76 -5.12 -7.40
CA THR A 30 15.53 -6.57 -7.55
C THR A 30 14.78 -7.13 -6.33
N ALA A 31 14.45 -8.42 -6.38
CA ALA A 31 13.90 -9.17 -5.25
C ALA A 31 14.83 -9.28 -4.02
N THR A 32 16.12 -8.93 -4.14
CA THR A 32 17.05 -8.94 -3.00
C THR A 32 16.97 -7.68 -2.14
N PHE A 33 16.17 -6.70 -2.56
CA PHE A 33 15.90 -5.52 -1.76
C PHE A 33 15.14 -5.90 -0.48
N ARG A 34 15.38 -5.18 0.60
CA ARG A 34 14.74 -5.47 1.89
C ARG A 34 13.21 -5.42 1.78
N PRO A 35 12.49 -6.20 2.60
CA PRO A 35 11.05 -6.02 2.78
C PRO A 35 10.70 -4.59 3.25
N PRO A 36 9.47 -4.13 3.01
CA PRO A 36 9.00 -2.87 3.55
C PRO A 36 8.93 -2.94 5.09
N PRO A 37 9.22 -1.83 5.81
CA PRO A 37 9.17 -1.80 7.27
C PRO A 37 7.74 -1.83 7.83
N THR A 38 6.75 -1.47 7.01
CA THR A 38 5.33 -1.41 7.37
C THR A 38 4.47 -2.00 6.24
N PRO A 39 3.22 -2.42 6.51
CA PRO A 39 2.30 -2.90 5.48
C PRO A 39 2.17 -1.92 4.31
N THR A 40 2.20 -2.45 3.09
CA THR A 40 2.11 -1.64 1.85
C THR A 40 0.70 -1.64 1.26
N VAL A 41 -0.18 -2.47 1.78
CA VAL A 41 -1.58 -2.57 1.38
C VAL A 41 -2.46 -2.67 2.64
N GLN A 42 -3.46 -1.79 2.72
CA GLN A 42 -4.45 -1.78 3.81
C GLN A 42 -5.85 -1.72 3.23
N LEU A 43 -6.76 -2.56 3.73
CA LEU A 43 -8.19 -2.43 3.48
C LEU A 43 -8.77 -1.52 4.56
N VAL A 44 -9.36 -0.39 4.15
CA VAL A 44 -9.92 0.60 5.08
C VAL A 44 -11.40 0.82 4.82
N ASP A 45 -12.14 1.20 5.87
CA ASP A 45 -13.49 1.74 5.73
C ASP A 45 -13.47 3.25 5.41
N ARG A 46 -14.66 3.82 5.20
CA ARG A 46 -14.85 5.27 4.94
C ARG A 46 -14.34 6.20 6.04
N ASN A 47 -14.22 5.72 7.27
CA ASN A 47 -13.77 6.50 8.41
C ASN A 47 -12.25 6.37 8.61
N GLY A 48 -11.57 5.59 7.78
CA GLY A 48 -10.14 5.31 7.89
C GLY A 48 -9.80 4.20 8.89
N ASN A 49 -10.79 3.42 9.36
CA ASN A 49 -10.50 2.27 10.20
C ASN A 49 -9.90 1.14 9.34
N ILE A 50 -8.83 0.53 9.82
CA ILE A 50 -8.18 -0.62 9.17
C ILE A 50 -9.03 -1.87 9.41
N LEU A 51 -9.57 -2.43 8.33
CA LEU A 51 -10.32 -3.69 8.30
C LEU A 51 -9.43 -4.89 7.98
N GLY A 52 -8.26 -4.64 7.39
CA GLY A 52 -7.24 -5.65 7.11
C GLY A 52 -5.97 -5.04 6.55
N GLU A 53 -4.89 -5.79 6.60
CA GLU A 53 -3.57 -5.34 6.16
C GLU A 53 -2.68 -6.48 5.66
N GLU A 54 -1.69 -6.10 4.84
CA GLU A 54 -0.61 -6.97 4.44
C GLU A 54 0.28 -7.34 5.64
N VAL A 55 0.67 -8.61 5.71
CA VAL A 55 1.60 -9.12 6.72
C VAL A 55 3.01 -9.12 6.14
N VAL A 56 3.87 -8.21 6.61
CA VAL A 56 5.21 -7.98 6.03
C VAL A 56 6.34 -8.58 6.88
N SER A 57 6.05 -9.14 8.06
CA SER A 57 7.04 -9.79 8.91
C SER A 57 6.52 -11.01 9.68
N VAL A 58 7.44 -11.90 10.07
CA VAL A 58 7.13 -13.08 10.90
C VAL A 58 6.60 -12.68 12.27
N GLU A 59 7.06 -11.54 12.82
CA GLU A 59 6.58 -11.03 14.11
C GLU A 59 5.13 -10.55 14.01
N GLN A 60 4.79 -9.80 12.96
CA GLN A 60 3.40 -9.41 12.68
C GLN A 60 2.51 -10.65 12.50
N LYS A 61 2.97 -11.64 11.74
CA LYS A 61 2.23 -12.88 11.55
C LYS A 61 1.89 -13.57 12.87
N LYS A 62 2.88 -13.74 13.75
CA LYS A 62 2.69 -14.33 15.08
C LYS A 62 1.73 -13.52 15.95
N LYS A 63 1.80 -12.19 15.86
CA LYS A 63 0.88 -11.30 16.58
C LYS A 63 -0.56 -11.54 16.15
N HIS A 64 -0.83 -11.55 14.85
CA HIS A 64 -2.18 -11.80 14.34
C HIS A 64 -2.65 -13.22 14.64
N GLU A 65 -1.80 -14.25 14.50
CA GLU A 65 -2.15 -15.64 14.88
C GLU A 65 -2.57 -15.77 16.36
N ALA A 66 -2.17 -14.85 17.24
CA ALA A 66 -2.56 -14.81 18.65
C ALA A 66 -3.85 -14.00 18.93
N GLU A 67 -4.37 -13.25 17.95
CA GLU A 67 -5.54 -12.38 18.09
C GLU A 67 -6.82 -13.12 17.65
N GLU A 68 -7.80 -13.24 18.56
CA GLU A 68 -9.05 -13.98 18.30
C GLU A 68 -9.91 -13.40 17.17
N ASN A 69 -9.76 -12.09 16.87
CA ASN A 69 -10.58 -11.38 15.88
C ASN A 69 -9.88 -11.21 14.53
N THR A 70 -8.86 -12.03 14.24
CA THR A 70 -8.16 -11.97 12.96
C THR A 70 -8.50 -13.16 12.07
N THR A 71 -8.53 -12.94 10.76
CA THR A 71 -8.71 -14.01 9.77
C THR A 71 -7.76 -13.80 8.62
N PHE A 72 -6.87 -14.77 8.39
CA PHE A 72 -5.99 -14.76 7.22
C PHE A 72 -6.78 -15.13 5.97
N VAL A 73 -6.86 -14.20 5.01
CA VAL A 73 -7.47 -14.43 3.70
C VAL A 73 -6.46 -15.09 2.76
N THR A 74 -5.20 -14.67 2.89
CA THR A 74 -4.04 -15.28 2.27
C THR A 74 -2.93 -15.38 3.33
N PRO A 75 -1.83 -16.11 3.08
CA PRO A 75 -0.70 -16.16 4.01
C PRO A 75 -0.13 -14.78 4.38
N ASP A 76 -0.31 -13.79 3.50
CA ASP A 76 0.31 -12.48 3.56
C ASP A 76 -0.72 -11.35 3.71
N PHE A 77 -2.00 -11.66 3.96
CA PHE A 77 -3.04 -10.66 4.18
C PHE A 77 -4.05 -11.11 5.23
N VAL A 78 -4.25 -10.28 6.24
CA VAL A 78 -5.11 -10.56 7.39
C VAL A 78 -6.25 -9.54 7.46
N LEU A 79 -7.45 -10.02 7.79
CA LEU A 79 -8.58 -9.20 8.19
C LEU A 79 -8.56 -9.06 9.71
N THR A 80 -8.73 -7.85 10.22
CA THR A 80 -8.73 -7.50 11.65
C THR A 80 -10.15 -7.35 12.22
N VAL A 81 -11.15 -7.67 11.39
CA VAL A 81 -12.59 -7.68 11.71
C VAL A 81 -13.21 -8.95 11.15
N ASP A 82 -14.38 -9.34 11.66
CA ASP A 82 -15.10 -10.53 11.19
C ASP A 82 -15.45 -10.40 9.69
N PRO A 83 -15.06 -11.36 8.83
CA PRO A 83 -15.42 -11.36 7.42
C PRO A 83 -16.93 -11.27 7.16
N ASN A 84 -17.77 -11.82 8.06
CA ASN A 84 -19.23 -11.72 7.96
C ASN A 84 -19.72 -10.28 8.17
N ASP A 85 -19.05 -9.51 9.03
CA ASP A 85 -19.36 -8.10 9.24
C ASP A 85 -18.98 -7.30 7.98
N ILE A 86 -17.84 -7.59 7.36
CA ILE A 86 -17.45 -7.02 6.05
C ILE A 86 -18.50 -7.37 4.99
N GLN A 87 -18.88 -8.64 4.87
CA GLN A 87 -19.84 -9.10 3.86
C GLN A 87 -21.22 -8.47 4.06
N LYS A 88 -21.72 -8.39 5.29
CA LYS A 88 -23.00 -7.74 5.62
C LYS A 88 -22.98 -6.25 5.27
N ASN A 89 -21.85 -5.58 5.48
CA ASN A 89 -21.66 -4.20 5.07
C ASN A 89 -21.66 -4.04 3.54
N LEU A 90 -21.26 -5.07 2.80
CA LEU A 90 -21.27 -5.11 1.33
C LEU A 90 -22.64 -5.50 0.74
N THR A 91 -23.46 -6.35 1.39
CA THR A 91 -24.59 -6.99 0.69
C THR A 91 -25.95 -6.30 0.77
N THR A 92 -26.25 -5.43 1.73
CA THR A 92 -27.67 -5.15 2.02
C THR A 92 -28.10 -3.68 2.16
N ASP A 93 -27.47 -2.84 3.00
CA ASP A 93 -28.07 -1.53 3.33
C ASP A 93 -27.09 -0.33 3.35
N TYR A 94 -25.77 -0.57 3.23
CA TYR A 94 -24.76 0.50 3.32
C TYR A 94 -24.41 1.11 1.96
N LEU A 95 -24.44 0.31 0.88
CA LEU A 95 -24.10 0.74 -0.48
C LEU A 95 -25.02 1.85 -1.02
N GLU A 96 -26.32 1.83 -0.68
CA GLU A 96 -27.28 2.86 -1.13
C GLU A 96 -27.09 4.23 -0.45
N LYS A 97 -26.53 4.26 0.77
CA LYS A 97 -26.32 5.52 1.53
C LYS A 97 -24.91 6.08 1.41
N ASN A 98 -23.94 5.27 0.96
CA ASN A 98 -22.53 5.57 1.11
C ASN A 98 -21.72 5.10 -0.12
N LYS A 99 -21.58 5.99 -1.12
CA LYS A 99 -20.96 5.90 -2.47
C LYS A 99 -19.55 5.22 -2.69
N ALA A 100 -19.07 4.35 -1.80
CA ALA A 100 -17.82 3.53 -1.79
C ALA A 100 -17.52 3.16 -0.32
N SER A 101 -17.96 2.01 0.17
CA SER A 101 -17.92 1.67 1.61
C SER A 101 -16.51 1.35 2.14
N GLN A 102 -15.59 0.95 1.26
CA GLN A 102 -14.24 0.49 1.59
C GLN A 102 -13.29 0.81 0.42
N ALA A 103 -11.99 0.83 0.69
CA ALA A 103 -10.95 0.94 -0.33
C ALA A 103 -9.69 0.18 0.08
N PHE A 104 -8.94 -0.32 -0.90
CA PHE A 104 -7.55 -0.67 -0.68
C PHE A 104 -6.71 0.59 -0.79
N ILE A 105 -5.99 0.92 0.27
CA ILE A 105 -5.03 2.02 0.32
C ILE A 105 -3.63 1.42 0.24
N LEU A 106 -2.81 2.00 -0.65
CA LEU A 106 -1.36 1.81 -0.59
C LEU A 106 -0.78 3.05 0.11
N PRO A 107 -0.48 2.96 1.41
CA PRO A 107 0.00 4.11 2.18
C PRO A 107 1.43 4.50 1.78
N PRO A 108 1.87 5.73 2.11
CA PRO A 108 3.29 6.06 2.09
C PRO A 108 4.04 5.20 3.10
N VAL A 109 5.22 4.74 2.71
CA VAL A 109 6.09 3.87 3.51
C VAL A 109 7.40 4.59 3.78
N GLN A 110 7.94 4.44 4.98
CA GLN A 110 9.23 5.01 5.35
C GLN A 110 10.38 4.48 4.49
N PHE A 111 11.39 5.32 4.29
CA PHE A 111 12.60 4.96 3.57
C PHE A 111 13.83 5.39 4.35
N ILE A 112 14.16 4.55 5.34
CA ILE A 112 15.16 4.80 6.38
C ILE A 112 16.50 5.26 5.79
N GLU A 113 16.93 4.67 4.69
CA GLU A 113 18.20 5.00 4.05
C GLU A 113 18.29 6.45 3.55
N VAL A 114 17.15 7.06 3.21
CA VAL A 114 17.10 8.49 2.83
C VAL A 114 16.85 9.35 4.05
N GLU A 115 16.07 8.88 5.04
CA GLU A 115 15.85 9.58 6.32
C GLU A 115 17.14 9.83 7.10
N GLU A 116 18.14 8.96 6.94
CA GLU A 116 19.47 9.10 7.56
C GLU A 116 20.39 10.12 6.86
N ILE A 117 20.02 10.61 5.66
CA ILE A 117 20.82 11.60 4.94
C ILE A 117 20.61 12.97 5.58
N GLU A 118 21.72 13.65 5.90
CA GLU A 118 21.70 15.00 6.45
C GLU A 118 20.86 15.96 5.60
N ASP A 119 20.16 16.87 6.26
CA ASP A 119 19.26 17.86 5.65
C ASP A 119 18.03 17.34 4.92
N THR A 120 17.81 16.03 4.82
CA THR A 120 16.54 15.50 4.32
C THR A 120 15.44 15.56 5.40
N CYS A 121 14.19 15.77 4.98
CA CYS A 121 13.03 15.66 5.85
C CYS A 121 11.79 15.17 5.10
N ASP A 122 10.80 14.72 5.87
CA ASP A 122 9.53 14.22 5.38
C ASP A 122 9.70 13.12 4.31
N VAL A 123 10.58 12.15 4.53
CA VAL A 123 10.82 11.10 3.54
C VAL A 123 9.63 10.14 3.46
N VAL A 124 9.19 9.86 2.24
CA VAL A 124 8.15 8.86 1.94
C VAL A 124 8.55 8.06 0.72
N SER A 125 8.09 6.82 0.66
CA SER A 125 8.27 5.95 -0.49
C SER A 125 7.01 5.18 -0.82
N SER A 126 6.86 4.77 -2.07
CA SER A 126 5.78 3.90 -2.50
C SER A 126 6.11 3.20 -3.81
N SER A 127 5.54 2.00 -4.00
CA SER A 127 5.62 1.31 -5.28
C SER A 127 4.52 1.85 -6.20
N PRO A 128 4.82 2.20 -7.45
CA PRO A 128 3.80 2.63 -8.41
C PRO A 128 2.92 1.45 -8.85
N ASP A 129 1.80 1.76 -9.51
CA ASP A 129 0.98 0.72 -10.13
C ASP A 129 1.73 0.02 -11.29
N PRO A 130 1.31 -1.18 -11.72
CA PRO A 130 2.03 -1.96 -12.71
C PRO A 130 2.31 -1.25 -14.04
N LEU A 131 1.41 -0.37 -14.50
CA LEU A 131 1.63 0.35 -15.76
C LEU A 131 2.69 1.44 -15.59
N ALA A 132 2.65 2.15 -14.46
CA ALA A 132 3.68 3.11 -14.11
C ALA A 132 5.04 2.44 -13.83
N ASP A 133 5.07 1.22 -13.28
CA ASP A 133 6.29 0.42 -13.12
C ASP A 133 6.96 0.12 -14.47
N VAL A 134 6.18 -0.39 -15.44
CA VAL A 134 6.67 -0.64 -16.81
C VAL A 134 7.19 0.65 -17.43
N TYR A 135 6.43 1.75 -17.33
CA TYR A 135 6.85 3.05 -17.84
C TYR A 135 8.19 3.51 -17.26
N LEU A 136 8.39 3.40 -15.94
CA LEU A 136 9.63 3.81 -15.29
C LEU A 136 10.82 2.95 -15.75
N LYS A 137 10.64 1.63 -15.84
CA LYS A 137 11.69 0.72 -16.34
C LYS A 137 12.09 1.10 -17.77
N GLU A 138 11.11 1.28 -18.66
CA GLU A 138 11.36 1.70 -20.05
C GLU A 138 12.07 3.06 -20.12
N TYR A 139 11.60 4.05 -19.35
CA TYR A 139 12.18 5.40 -19.33
C TYR A 139 13.67 5.39 -18.93
N PHE A 140 14.06 4.51 -18.01
CA PHE A 140 15.44 4.34 -17.56
C PHE A 140 16.23 3.26 -18.33
N ASN A 141 15.71 2.77 -19.47
CA ASN A 141 16.31 1.73 -20.33
C ASN A 141 16.53 0.37 -19.64
N PHE A 142 15.64 -0.01 -18.72
CA PHE A 142 15.54 -1.37 -18.20
C PHE A 142 14.53 -2.17 -19.03
N GLU A 143 14.81 -3.45 -19.24
CA GLU A 143 13.84 -4.38 -19.79
C GLU A 143 12.69 -4.61 -18.80
N ASP A 144 11.51 -4.94 -19.32
CA ASP A 144 10.38 -5.39 -18.51
C ASP A 144 10.61 -6.83 -18.00
N ASP A 145 11.55 -6.96 -17.04
CA ASP A 145 11.82 -8.19 -16.30
C ASP A 145 10.98 -8.20 -15.02
N ALA A 146 10.21 -9.28 -14.81
CA ALA A 146 9.41 -9.50 -13.59
C ALA A 146 10.25 -9.58 -12.30
N LYS A 147 11.58 -9.74 -12.40
CA LYS A 147 12.51 -9.67 -11.26
C LYS A 147 12.85 -8.25 -10.85
N LEU A 148 12.55 -7.26 -11.69
CA LEU A 148 12.72 -5.85 -11.43
C LEU A 148 11.41 -5.22 -10.99
N ALA A 149 11.49 -4.30 -10.05
CA ALA A 149 10.39 -3.47 -9.63
C ALA A 149 10.89 -2.06 -9.34
N SER A 150 10.03 -1.07 -9.52
CA SER A 150 10.31 0.33 -9.21
C SER A 150 9.76 0.73 -7.84
N ILE A 151 10.45 1.66 -7.20
CA ILE A 151 10.00 2.39 -6.01
C ILE A 151 10.20 3.87 -6.28
N LEU A 152 9.21 4.70 -5.93
CA LEU A 152 9.39 6.14 -5.83
C LEU A 152 9.74 6.50 -4.39
N VAL A 153 10.72 7.40 -4.22
CA VAL A 153 11.09 7.98 -2.92
C VAL A 153 10.99 9.50 -3.05
N GLY A 154 10.03 10.09 -2.35
CA GLY A 154 9.85 11.53 -2.27
C GLY A 154 10.41 12.08 -0.95
N PHE A 155 11.09 13.22 -0.99
CA PHE A 155 11.61 13.90 0.19
C PHE A 155 11.75 15.41 -0.01
N ASN A 156 11.85 16.13 1.10
CA ASN A 156 12.12 17.57 1.13
C ASN A 156 13.54 17.81 1.66
N VAL A 157 14.08 19.00 1.40
CA VAL A 157 15.34 19.47 2.01
C VAL A 157 15.01 20.55 3.04
N LYS A 158 15.60 20.44 4.23
CA LYS A 158 15.46 21.44 5.29
C LYS A 158 15.98 22.78 4.79
N LYS A 159 15.16 23.82 4.94
CA LYS A 159 15.58 25.19 4.65
C LYS A 159 16.20 25.76 5.93
N GLU A 160 17.35 26.42 5.78
CA GLU A 160 18.03 27.16 6.85
C GLU A 160 17.11 28.17 7.56
#